data_AF-A0A3R8JL54-F1
#
_entry.id   AF-A0A3R8JL54-F1
#
_cell.length_a   1.000
_cell.length_b   1.000
_cell.length_c   1.000
_cell.angle_alpha   90.00
_cell.angle_beta   90.00
_cell.angle_gamma   90.00
#
_symmetry.space_group_name_H-M   'P 1'
#
loop_
_entity.id
_entity.type
_entity.pdbx_description
1 polymer ?
#
loop_
_entity_poly.entity_id
_entity_poly.type
_entity_poly.pdbx_seq_one_letter_code
_entity_poly.pdbx_strand_id
1 'polypeptide(L)'
;MTISEKIAGLPVAVNIAEPFQAQLTQAKPENGRTSGVTGHTEQSTPSTETYSSLTKSLYAADSSDYSKADAVNKQWRKMNTVNLFDVLNGTADTSNRTLSAGDVEKMLRQGGLLDEVSDTDFSMLKFEFSGLGFESGASYRSVASGEFRKNVEYLASRYAAMEDKIKTTYTGTEQKERLDRLNEMYETTLERAAKSYSEIVGGILEDYGVSGEKEKIYQSFKSGVDQKAAEYRTFLEQNKGFTGLEGTEDEWLLKDDEYIAARLRAQGNISGANASKSGEYSLQELDALGQYASSLSEMAAKANPYETNEERIGLDLAVLAMKTDLLGKEGNRSSAFQATLQKALGGYLNAFLEEFSRKLENNRKNARTAYDIQGNAGLDQNAVWSVYDKTMEQYRLSGNVMEALIKGAESGRAQYAEKMESSHMKEIYRYKNSGSYWNDFFGNSSDRKTGSYHQSGSIYEQYMMGWLDFKNSLGKGESVRMNLSLKPIDSYSINQSGNWVSTNV
;
A
#
# COMPACT_ATOMS: atom_id res chain seq x y z
N MET A 1 22.18 -26.04 38.13
CA MET A 1 20.92 -25.29 38.20
C MET A 1 20.53 -24.88 36.79
N THR A 2 19.42 -25.39 36.29
CA THR A 2 18.93 -25.15 34.93
C THR A 2 18.18 -23.81 34.85
N ILE A 3 17.97 -23.28 33.63
CA ILE A 3 17.22 -22.03 33.41
C ILE A 3 15.80 -22.13 34.01
N SER A 4 15.17 -23.29 33.89
CA SER A 4 13.83 -23.56 34.43
C SER A 4 13.78 -23.52 35.96
N GLU A 5 14.85 -23.97 36.64
CA GLU A 5 14.95 -23.93 38.10
C GLU A 5 15.14 -22.50 38.65
N LYS A 6 15.76 -21.61 37.87
CA LYS A 6 15.91 -20.19 38.24
C LYS A 6 14.60 -19.40 38.09
N ILE A 7 13.77 -19.74 37.10
CA ILE A 7 12.47 -19.09 36.85
C ILE A 7 11.46 -19.42 37.96
N ALA A 8 11.48 -20.67 38.46
CA ALA A 8 10.55 -21.13 39.48
C ALA A 8 10.82 -20.57 40.89
N GLY A 9 12.01 -20.00 41.14
CA GLY A 9 12.42 -19.43 42.42
C GLY A 9 12.14 -17.92 42.59
N LEU A 10 11.54 -17.26 41.59
CA LEU A 10 11.30 -15.82 41.63
C LEU A 10 10.10 -15.47 42.56
N PRO A 11 10.24 -14.51 43.50
CA PRO A 11 9.09 -13.94 44.19
C PRO A 11 8.21 -13.21 43.16
N VAL A 12 6.88 -13.33 43.32
CA VAL A 12 5.88 -12.61 42.51
C VAL A 12 6.23 -11.12 42.52
N ALA A 13 6.61 -10.58 41.36
CA ALA A 13 6.97 -9.17 41.22
C ALA A 13 5.77 -8.30 41.62
N VAL A 14 5.90 -7.60 42.73
CA VAL A 14 5.02 -6.49 43.08
C VAL A 14 5.30 -5.40 42.05
N ASN A 15 4.27 -5.04 41.29
CA ASN A 15 4.30 -3.98 40.31
C ASN A 15 4.46 -2.63 41.05
N ILE A 16 5.70 -2.10 41.13
CA ILE A 16 5.99 -0.80 41.77
C ILE A 16 6.37 0.29 40.74
N ALA A 17 6.03 0.11 39.47
CA ALA A 17 6.00 1.22 38.54
C ALA A 17 4.55 1.70 38.42
N GLU A 18 4.25 2.91 38.89
CA GLU A 18 3.10 3.61 38.34
C GLU A 18 3.30 3.70 36.82
N PRO A 19 2.29 3.37 36.02
CA PRO A 19 2.41 3.39 34.57
C PRO A 19 2.74 4.81 34.12
N PHE A 20 3.85 4.95 33.39
CA PHE A 20 4.16 6.14 32.63
C PHE A 20 3.01 6.42 31.65
N GLN A 21 2.15 7.37 32.00
CA GLN A 21 1.14 7.94 31.12
C GLN A 21 1.80 8.96 30.18
N ALA A 22 2.67 8.50 29.29
CA ALA A 22 2.80 9.21 28.03
C ALA A 22 1.56 8.85 27.21
N GLN A 23 0.69 9.83 27.02
CA GLN A 23 -0.26 9.76 25.92
C GLN A 23 0.57 9.63 24.64
N LEU A 24 0.67 8.40 24.13
CA LEU A 24 0.79 8.19 22.70
C LEU A 24 -0.37 8.97 22.10
N THR A 25 -0.08 10.14 21.54
CA THR A 25 -0.98 10.83 20.64
C THR A 25 -1.12 9.96 19.40
N GLN A 26 -1.91 8.89 19.53
CA GLN A 26 -2.65 8.37 18.42
C GLN A 26 -3.54 9.54 17.97
N ALA A 27 -3.35 9.99 16.73
CA ALA A 27 -4.33 10.83 16.08
C ALA A 27 -5.67 10.08 16.18
N LYS A 28 -6.54 10.60 17.04
CA LYS A 28 -7.87 10.08 17.30
C LYS A 28 -8.68 10.30 16.02
N PRO A 29 -9.25 9.28 15.39
CA PRO A 29 -10.33 9.53 14.45
C PRO A 29 -11.53 10.01 15.28
N GLU A 30 -12.00 11.22 14.99
CA GLU A 30 -13.29 11.68 15.47
C GLU A 30 -14.37 10.72 14.97
N ASN A 31 -14.98 9.98 15.89
CA ASN A 31 -16.43 9.95 16.02
C ASN A 31 -16.85 9.24 17.30
N GLY A 32 -17.64 9.93 18.11
CA GLY A 32 -18.22 9.38 19.31
C GLY A 32 -19.30 8.34 19.00
N ARG A 33 -19.30 7.25 19.76
CA ARG A 33 -20.51 6.64 20.33
C ARG A 33 -20.12 5.63 21.41
N THR A 34 -20.67 5.88 22.58
CA THR A 34 -20.63 5.08 23.81
C THR A 34 -21.35 3.74 23.64
N SER A 35 -20.76 2.66 24.17
CA SER A 35 -21.37 1.49 24.83
C SER A 35 -20.20 0.58 25.23
N GLY A 36 -19.98 0.18 26.48
CA GLY A 36 -20.87 -0.60 27.34
C GLY A 36 -20.04 -1.81 27.79
N VAL A 37 -19.49 -1.73 29.00
CA VAL A 37 -18.59 -2.72 29.61
C VAL A 37 -19.35 -4.01 29.95
N THR A 38 -18.85 -5.16 29.49
CA THR A 38 -18.86 -6.43 30.24
C THR A 38 -17.72 -7.31 29.75
N GLY A 39 -16.84 -7.70 30.68
CA GLY A 39 -15.59 -8.37 30.39
C GLY A 39 -15.70 -9.88 30.19
N HIS A 40 -14.84 -10.40 29.32
CA HIS A 40 -14.30 -11.76 29.37
C HIS A 40 -12.85 -11.71 28.88
N THR A 41 -11.92 -12.15 29.73
CA THR A 41 -10.51 -12.36 29.42
C THR A 41 -10.37 -13.59 28.53
N GLU A 42 -10.16 -13.38 27.23
CA GLU A 42 -9.58 -14.39 26.33
C GLU A 42 -8.14 -13.99 26.04
N GLN A 43 -7.20 -14.90 26.33
CA GLN A 43 -5.82 -14.83 25.86
C GLN A 43 -5.83 -14.89 24.33
N SER A 44 -5.81 -13.73 23.68
CA SER A 44 -5.66 -13.62 22.24
C SER A 44 -4.18 -13.78 21.89
N THR A 45 -3.85 -14.86 21.18
CA THR A 45 -2.60 -14.95 20.42
C THR A 45 -2.52 -13.73 19.51
N PRO A 46 -1.42 -12.96 19.47
CA PRO A 46 -1.38 -11.76 18.65
C PRO A 46 -1.57 -12.15 17.18
N SER A 47 -2.52 -11.51 16.50
CA SER A 47 -2.71 -11.70 15.07
C SER A 47 -1.45 -11.28 14.31
N THR A 48 -1.22 -11.85 13.13
CA THR A 48 -0.10 -11.49 12.23
C THR A 48 -0.07 -9.98 11.94
N GLU A 49 -1.23 -9.32 11.95
CA GLU A 49 -1.38 -7.86 11.85
C GLU A 49 -0.74 -7.12 13.02
N THR A 50 -0.83 -7.67 14.24
CA THR A 50 -0.21 -7.10 15.43
C THR A 50 1.31 -7.13 15.32
N TYR A 51 1.90 -8.23 14.84
CA TYR A 51 3.34 -8.33 14.58
C TYR A 51 3.82 -7.37 13.49
N SER A 52 3.06 -7.23 12.39
CA SER A 52 3.36 -6.28 11.32
C SER A 52 3.29 -4.82 11.80
N SER A 53 2.31 -4.49 12.66
CA SER A 53 2.19 -3.15 13.24
C SER A 53 3.31 -2.82 14.22
N LEU A 54 3.78 -3.82 15.00
CA LEU A 54 4.87 -3.67 15.97
C LEU A 54 6.21 -3.43 15.26
N THR A 55 6.49 -4.12 14.14
CA THR A 55 7.72 -3.88 13.37
C THR A 55 7.67 -2.58 12.56
N LYS A 56 6.48 -2.14 12.10
CA LYS A 56 6.28 -0.87 11.39
C LYS A 56 6.28 0.38 12.30
N SER A 57 6.03 0.22 13.61
CA SER A 57 5.77 1.33 14.57
C SER A 57 6.99 1.75 15.42
N LEU A 58 8.01 0.90 15.54
CA LEU A 58 9.06 1.08 16.57
C LEU A 58 10.19 2.07 16.21
N TYR A 59 10.35 2.45 14.95
CA TYR A 59 11.21 3.56 14.51
C TYR A 59 10.46 4.26 13.39
N ALA A 60 10.65 5.56 13.22
CA ALA A 60 9.79 6.46 12.44
C ALA A 60 9.86 6.18 10.92
N ALA A 61 9.40 5.00 10.52
CA ALA A 61 9.66 4.38 9.23
C ALA A 61 8.80 4.97 8.09
N ASP A 62 8.22 6.16 8.24
CA ASP A 62 7.15 6.56 7.33
C ASP A 62 6.94 8.06 7.04
N SER A 63 7.47 9.01 7.80
CA SER A 63 7.15 10.41 7.54
C SER A 63 8.36 11.22 7.02
N SER A 64 8.10 12.08 6.02
CA SER A 64 8.88 13.31 5.77
C SER A 64 8.94 14.22 6.99
N ASP A 65 8.07 13.94 7.96
CA ASP A 65 7.81 14.72 9.16
C ASP A 65 8.67 14.26 10.33
N TYR A 66 9.70 13.43 10.08
CA TYR A 66 10.70 13.10 11.10
C TYR A 66 11.25 14.38 11.71
N SER A 67 10.92 14.57 12.96
CA SER A 67 11.08 15.82 13.67
C SER A 67 12.31 15.79 14.56
N LYS A 68 12.66 16.95 15.09
CA LYS A 68 13.65 17.07 16.16
C LYS A 68 13.27 16.22 17.38
N ALA A 69 11.98 16.14 17.73
CA ALA A 69 11.51 15.31 18.83
C ALA A 69 11.73 13.82 18.56
N ASP A 70 11.62 13.38 17.31
CA ASP A 70 11.90 12.00 16.93
C ASP A 70 13.39 11.66 17.05
N ALA A 71 14.27 12.58 16.64
CA ALA A 71 15.72 12.44 16.84
C ALA A 71 16.09 12.31 18.32
N VAL A 72 15.50 13.15 19.18
CA VAL A 72 15.69 13.08 20.64
C VAL A 72 15.17 11.74 21.20
N ASN A 73 13.99 11.31 20.79
CA ASN A 73 13.38 10.05 21.24
C ASN A 73 14.19 8.83 20.78
N LYS A 74 14.68 8.82 19.55
CA LYS A 74 15.58 7.80 19.03
C LYS A 74 16.84 7.71 19.89
N GLN A 75 17.47 8.84 20.20
CA GLN A 75 18.66 8.84 21.04
C GLN A 75 18.36 8.36 22.45
N TRP A 76 17.23 8.78 23.03
CA TRP A 76 16.80 8.27 24.34
C TRP A 76 16.62 6.75 24.31
N ARG A 77 16.01 6.18 23.26
CA ARG A 77 15.85 4.73 23.09
C ARG A 77 17.19 4.02 22.96
N LYS A 78 18.14 4.60 22.20
CA LYS A 78 19.50 4.08 22.06
C LYS A 78 20.22 4.03 23.42
N MET A 79 20.18 5.11 24.19
CA MET A 79 20.78 5.21 25.54
C MET A 79 20.15 4.26 26.56
N ASN A 80 18.92 3.77 26.29
CA ASN A 80 18.16 2.87 27.15
C ASN A 80 18.00 1.46 26.56
N THR A 81 18.72 1.15 25.48
CA THR A 81 18.74 -0.20 24.91
C THR A 81 19.54 -1.11 25.85
N VAL A 82 18.87 -2.11 26.42
CA VAL A 82 19.45 -3.05 27.39
C VAL A 82 19.47 -4.46 26.84
N ASN A 83 20.52 -5.22 27.14
CA ASN A 83 20.55 -6.65 26.86
C ASN A 83 19.59 -7.37 27.82
N LEU A 84 18.74 -8.26 27.29
CA LEU A 84 17.81 -9.04 28.10
C LEU A 84 18.52 -9.86 29.18
N PHE A 85 19.71 -10.40 28.90
CA PHE A 85 20.48 -11.15 29.88
C PHE A 85 21.00 -10.25 31.01
N ASP A 86 21.38 -9.01 30.73
CA ASP A 86 21.79 -8.06 31.77
C ASP A 86 20.60 -7.68 32.66
N VAL A 87 19.40 -7.56 32.09
CA VAL A 87 18.18 -7.35 32.85
C VAL A 87 17.90 -8.55 33.77
N LEU A 88 17.97 -9.77 33.22
CA LEU A 88 17.74 -11.00 33.98
C LEU A 88 18.80 -11.24 35.06
N ASN A 89 20.03 -10.75 34.86
CA ASN A 89 21.12 -10.83 35.82
C ASN A 89 21.15 -9.65 36.81
N GLY A 90 20.26 -8.67 36.67
CA GLY A 90 20.24 -7.46 37.51
C GLY A 90 21.43 -6.52 37.29
N THR A 91 22.14 -6.65 36.16
CA THR A 91 23.32 -5.86 35.80
C THR A 91 23.06 -4.82 34.71
N ALA A 92 21.82 -4.74 34.21
CA ALA A 92 21.46 -3.76 33.20
C ALA A 92 21.63 -2.32 33.71
N ASP A 93 22.36 -1.51 32.95
CA ASP A 93 22.42 -0.07 33.20
C ASP A 93 21.05 0.54 32.87
N THR A 94 20.45 1.17 33.88
CA THR A 94 19.16 1.85 33.79
C THR A 94 19.26 3.32 34.19
N SER A 95 20.47 3.83 34.36
CA SER A 95 20.75 5.20 34.81
C SER A 95 20.13 6.27 33.89
N ASN A 96 20.03 5.98 32.59
CA ASN A 96 19.48 6.90 31.58
C ASN A 96 17.95 6.93 31.54
N ARG A 97 17.24 6.07 32.29
CA ARG A 97 15.75 6.00 32.24
C ARG A 97 15.06 7.21 32.83
N THR A 98 15.76 7.95 33.70
CA THR A 98 15.24 9.14 34.36
C THR A 98 15.44 10.42 33.54
N LEU A 99 16.19 10.36 32.43
CA LEU A 99 16.44 11.51 31.57
C LEU A 99 15.15 11.94 30.88
N SER A 100 14.83 13.24 30.97
CA SER A 100 13.76 13.85 30.18
C SER A 100 14.21 14.07 28.73
N ALA A 101 13.26 14.33 27.84
CA ALA A 101 13.57 14.72 26.46
C ALA A 101 14.47 15.97 26.38
N GLY A 102 14.25 16.94 27.28
CA GLY A 102 15.08 18.14 27.36
C GLY A 102 16.52 17.86 27.82
N ASP A 103 16.72 16.88 28.71
CA ASP A 103 18.05 16.46 29.13
C ASP A 103 18.82 15.82 27.97
N VAL A 104 18.16 14.91 27.24
CA VAL A 104 18.75 14.27 26.06
C VAL A 104 19.07 15.28 24.97
N GLU A 105 18.16 16.23 24.69
CA GLU A 105 18.42 17.30 23.72
C GLU A 105 19.62 18.16 24.14
N LYS A 106 19.72 18.51 25.42
CA LYS A 106 20.87 19.27 25.93
C LYS A 106 22.17 18.49 25.75
N MET A 107 22.16 17.19 26.01
CA MET A 107 23.31 16.32 25.77
C MET A 107 23.69 16.26 24.28
N LEU A 108 22.69 16.17 23.39
CA LEU A 108 22.89 16.20 21.94
C LEU A 108 23.52 17.52 21.46
N ARG A 109 23.04 18.66 21.97
CA ARG A 109 23.61 20.00 21.68
C ARG A 109 25.04 20.17 22.20
N GLN A 110 25.40 19.51 23.30
CA GLN A 110 26.74 19.57 23.88
C GLN A 110 27.78 18.73 23.11
N GLY A 111 27.35 17.92 22.14
CA GLY A 111 28.23 17.08 21.30
C GLY A 111 28.55 15.71 21.92
N GLY A 112 29.20 14.83 21.15
CA GLY A 112 29.65 13.50 21.60
C GLY A 112 28.68 12.35 21.33
N LEU A 113 27.37 12.56 21.49
CA LEU A 113 26.38 11.46 21.43
C LEU A 113 26.13 10.90 20.02
N LEU A 114 26.34 11.72 18.98
CA LEU A 114 26.13 11.39 17.57
C LEU A 114 27.42 11.36 16.75
N ASP A 115 28.58 11.48 17.42
CA ASP A 115 29.88 11.61 16.75
C ASP A 115 30.37 10.29 16.16
N GLU A 116 29.68 9.18 16.43
CA GLU A 116 30.02 7.83 15.96
C GLU A 116 28.82 7.12 15.34
N VAL A 117 29.12 6.13 14.50
CA VAL A 117 28.18 5.11 14.03
C VAL A 117 28.48 3.81 14.79
N SER A 118 27.65 3.48 15.78
CA SER A 118 27.86 2.34 16.66
C SER A 118 27.20 1.05 16.13
N ASP A 119 27.52 -0.08 16.75
CA ASP A 119 26.83 -1.36 16.46
C ASP A 119 25.33 -1.31 16.73
N THR A 120 24.91 -0.47 17.68
CA THR A 120 23.49 -0.22 17.95
C THR A 120 22.83 0.48 16.77
N ASP A 121 23.50 1.44 16.13
CA ASP A 121 22.96 2.13 14.95
C ASP A 121 22.76 1.17 13.77
N PHE A 122 23.73 0.29 13.51
CA PHE A 122 23.58 -0.77 12.51
C PHE A 122 22.48 -1.76 12.87
N SER A 123 22.31 -2.11 14.15
CA SER A 123 21.26 -3.02 14.59
C SER A 123 19.87 -2.41 14.42
N MET A 124 19.72 -1.12 14.73
CA MET A 124 18.49 -0.36 14.49
C MET A 124 18.19 -0.24 13.00
N LEU A 125 19.18 0.13 12.18
CA LEU A 125 19.02 0.20 10.73
C LEU A 125 18.65 -1.17 10.12
N LYS A 126 19.24 -2.26 10.62
CA LYS A 126 18.90 -3.62 10.18
C LYS A 126 17.45 -3.97 10.52
N PHE A 127 16.98 -3.55 11.70
CA PHE A 127 15.59 -3.73 12.10
C PHE A 127 14.65 -2.90 11.20
N GLU A 128 14.95 -1.63 10.94
CA GLU A 128 14.20 -0.78 10.00
C GLU A 128 14.10 -1.45 8.62
N PHE A 129 15.23 -1.89 8.07
CA PHE A 129 15.30 -2.56 6.77
C PHE A 129 14.53 -3.88 6.72
N SER A 130 14.43 -4.60 7.84
CA SER A 130 13.64 -5.84 7.92
C SER A 130 12.14 -5.60 7.71
N GLY A 131 11.65 -4.39 8.02
CA GLY A 131 10.27 -3.98 7.81
C GLY A 131 9.93 -3.63 6.36
N LEU A 132 10.92 -3.48 5.48
CA LEU A 132 10.71 -3.13 4.08
C LEU A 132 10.32 -4.38 3.29
N GLY A 133 9.04 -4.53 2.95
CA GLY A 133 8.53 -5.69 2.23
C GLY A 133 7.16 -5.42 1.60
N PHE A 134 6.67 -6.38 0.83
CA PHE A 134 5.44 -6.25 0.04
C PHE A 134 4.35 -7.24 0.43
N GLU A 135 4.50 -7.90 1.58
CA GLU A 135 3.53 -8.88 2.06
C GLU A 135 2.23 -8.17 2.47
N SER A 136 1.22 -8.21 1.60
CA SER A 136 -0.13 -7.80 1.97
C SER A 136 -0.75 -8.91 2.81
N GLY A 137 -1.18 -8.64 4.05
CA GLY A 137 -1.96 -9.58 4.87
C GLY A 137 -3.33 -9.97 4.29
N ALA A 138 -3.61 -9.59 3.04
CA ALA A 138 -4.80 -9.95 2.29
C ALA A 138 -4.80 -11.44 1.91
N SER A 139 -6.00 -11.99 1.70
CA SER A 139 -6.19 -13.38 1.25
C SER A 139 -5.84 -13.59 -0.23
N TYR A 140 -5.36 -12.57 -0.92
CA TYR A 140 -4.98 -12.57 -2.33
C TYR A 140 -3.66 -11.81 -2.49
N ARG A 141 -2.91 -12.10 -3.56
CA ARG A 141 -1.65 -11.42 -3.85
C ARG A 141 -1.94 -9.95 -4.16
N SER A 142 -1.34 -9.04 -3.39
CA SER A 142 -1.44 -7.61 -3.63
C SER A 142 -0.26 -6.86 -3.01
N VAL A 143 -0.09 -5.62 -3.42
CA VAL A 143 0.80 -4.63 -2.80
C VAL A 143 -0.08 -3.51 -2.24
N ALA A 144 0.12 -3.15 -0.98
CA ALA A 144 -0.69 -2.08 -0.39
C ALA A 144 -0.41 -0.74 -1.09
N SER A 145 -1.45 0.10 -1.18
CA SER A 145 -1.32 1.42 -1.82
C SER A 145 -0.26 2.26 -1.11
N GLY A 146 0.64 2.89 -1.87
CA GLY A 146 1.74 3.69 -1.35
C GLY A 146 2.95 2.91 -0.81
N GLU A 147 2.83 1.61 -0.54
CA GLU A 147 3.90 0.81 0.08
C GLU A 147 5.13 0.66 -0.84
N PHE A 148 4.94 0.59 -2.16
CA PHE A 148 6.03 0.61 -3.13
C PHE A 148 6.88 1.86 -3.02
N ARG A 149 6.26 3.03 -3.21
CA ARG A 149 6.97 4.31 -3.16
C ARG A 149 7.63 4.50 -1.80
N LYS A 150 6.90 4.23 -0.72
CA LYS A 150 7.43 4.28 0.65
C LYS A 150 8.72 3.46 0.77
N ASN A 151 8.68 2.17 0.43
CA ASN A 151 9.80 1.27 0.63
C ASN A 151 11.03 1.69 -0.19
N VAL A 152 10.81 2.09 -1.45
CA VAL A 152 11.87 2.57 -2.35
C VAL A 152 12.51 3.85 -1.82
N GLU A 153 11.69 4.85 -1.49
CA GLU A 153 12.18 6.14 -0.99
C GLU A 153 12.89 5.99 0.36
N TYR A 154 12.36 5.14 1.25
CA TYR A 154 12.96 4.89 2.54
C TYR A 154 14.32 4.20 2.43
N LEU A 155 14.41 3.10 1.66
CA LEU A 155 15.66 2.36 1.48
C LEU A 155 16.75 3.25 0.87
N ALA A 156 16.43 3.96 -0.21
CA ALA A 156 17.37 4.80 -0.93
C ALA A 156 17.87 5.98 -0.07
N SER A 157 16.96 6.69 0.62
CA SER A 157 17.33 7.85 1.45
C SER A 157 18.13 7.46 2.70
N ARG A 158 17.75 6.38 3.40
CA ARG A 158 18.48 5.89 4.58
C ARG A 158 19.88 5.43 4.23
N TYR A 159 20.02 4.71 3.11
CA TYR A 159 21.32 4.28 2.62
C TYR A 159 22.23 5.47 2.28
N ALA A 160 21.73 6.44 1.51
CA ALA A 160 22.51 7.63 1.15
C ALA A 160 22.93 8.47 2.38
N ALA A 161 22.02 8.69 3.34
CA ALA A 161 22.30 9.48 4.53
C ALA A 161 23.27 8.78 5.50
N MET A 162 23.12 7.48 5.71
CA MET A 162 24.07 6.71 6.53
C MET A 162 25.45 6.63 5.86
N GLU A 163 25.49 6.52 4.53
CA GLU A 163 26.75 6.54 3.79
C GLU A 163 27.47 7.89 3.94
N ASP A 164 26.76 9.01 3.77
CA ASP A 164 27.32 10.36 3.96
C ASP A 164 27.87 10.52 5.38
N LYS A 165 27.09 10.12 6.41
CA LYS A 165 27.54 10.12 7.81
C LYS A 165 28.84 9.32 8.01
N ILE A 166 28.90 8.08 7.51
CA ILE A 166 30.12 7.26 7.63
C ILE A 166 31.31 7.94 6.93
N LYS A 167 31.10 8.50 5.72
CA LYS A 167 32.16 9.16 4.95
C LYS A 167 32.67 10.43 5.62
N THR A 168 31.80 11.17 6.32
CA THR A 168 32.18 12.40 7.04
C THR A 168 32.81 12.12 8.41
N THR A 169 32.44 11.01 9.05
CA THR A 169 32.90 10.69 10.42
C THR A 169 34.20 9.89 10.43
N TYR A 170 34.36 8.93 9.51
CA TYR A 170 35.48 7.99 9.52
C TYR A 170 36.40 8.18 8.31
N THR A 171 37.65 7.74 8.41
CA THR A 171 38.60 7.67 7.28
C THR A 171 39.37 6.36 7.29
N GLY A 172 40.04 6.00 6.18
CA GLY A 172 40.91 4.83 6.12
C GLY A 172 40.17 3.50 6.30
N THR A 173 40.75 2.57 7.06
CA THR A 173 40.24 1.21 7.24
C THR A 173 38.88 1.17 7.94
N GLU A 174 38.67 1.98 8.98
CA GLU A 174 37.40 2.02 9.72
C GLU A 174 36.24 2.49 8.84
N GLN A 175 36.48 3.49 7.99
CA GLN A 175 35.48 3.94 7.02
C GLN A 175 35.08 2.80 6.08
N LYS A 176 36.08 2.07 5.55
CA LYS A 176 35.85 0.96 4.64
C LYS A 176 35.03 -0.16 5.29
N GLU A 177 35.40 -0.60 6.49
CA GLU A 177 34.68 -1.67 7.20
C GLU A 177 33.21 -1.31 7.46
N ARG A 178 32.93 -0.05 7.81
CA ARG A 178 31.57 0.43 8.04
C ARG A 178 30.76 0.55 6.75
N LEU A 179 31.38 1.03 5.68
CA LEU A 179 30.74 1.07 4.36
C LEU A 179 30.44 -0.33 3.84
N ASP A 180 31.35 -1.28 4.00
CA ASP A 180 31.14 -2.67 3.59
C ASP A 180 29.94 -3.28 4.33
N ARG A 181 29.80 -3.04 5.64
CA ARG A 181 28.63 -3.48 6.42
C ARG A 181 27.33 -2.80 6.00
N LEU A 182 27.36 -1.50 5.71
CA LEU A 182 26.20 -0.77 5.20
C LEU A 182 25.75 -1.33 3.85
N ASN A 183 26.69 -1.58 2.94
CA ASN A 183 26.44 -2.13 1.61
C ASN A 183 25.84 -3.54 1.71
N GLU A 184 26.35 -4.41 2.58
CA GLU A 184 25.77 -5.74 2.79
C GLU A 184 24.30 -5.67 3.23
N MET A 185 23.98 -4.78 4.17
CA MET A 185 22.61 -4.58 4.66
C MET A 185 21.69 -4.02 3.57
N TYR A 186 22.18 -3.06 2.79
CA TYR A 186 21.47 -2.48 1.65
C TYR A 186 21.17 -3.54 0.59
N GLU A 187 22.18 -4.24 0.09
CA GLU A 187 22.05 -5.25 -0.97
C GLU A 187 21.13 -6.40 -0.56
N THR A 188 21.26 -6.89 0.68
CA THR A 188 20.38 -7.94 1.21
C THR A 188 18.91 -7.49 1.21
N THR A 189 18.67 -6.24 1.55
CA THR A 189 17.32 -5.66 1.64
C THR A 189 16.75 -5.41 0.25
N LEU A 190 17.56 -4.85 -0.65
CA LEU A 190 17.23 -4.60 -2.04
C LEU A 190 16.84 -5.90 -2.74
N GLU A 191 17.65 -6.95 -2.59
CA GLU A 191 17.42 -8.28 -3.16
C GLU A 191 16.09 -8.87 -2.69
N ARG A 192 15.86 -8.85 -1.37
CA ARG A 192 14.63 -9.38 -0.76
C ARG A 192 13.40 -8.61 -1.23
N ALA A 193 13.46 -7.28 -1.24
CA ALA A 193 12.36 -6.42 -1.67
C ALA A 193 12.04 -6.60 -3.16
N ALA A 194 13.07 -6.61 -4.03
CA ALA A 194 12.92 -6.83 -5.47
C ALA A 194 12.27 -8.18 -5.77
N LYS A 195 12.75 -9.25 -5.11
CA LYS A 195 12.19 -10.60 -5.26
C LYS A 195 10.74 -10.69 -4.77
N SER A 196 10.45 -10.13 -3.60
CA SER A 196 9.08 -10.12 -3.07
C SER A 196 8.12 -9.39 -4.00
N TYR A 197 8.53 -8.21 -4.49
CA TYR A 197 7.72 -7.42 -5.41
C TYR A 197 7.49 -8.12 -6.74
N SER A 198 8.54 -8.69 -7.34
CA SER A 198 8.44 -9.37 -8.63
C SER A 198 7.60 -10.64 -8.56
N GLU A 199 7.68 -11.41 -7.48
CA GLU A 199 6.84 -12.60 -7.30
C GLU A 199 5.36 -12.27 -7.17
N ILE A 200 5.03 -11.14 -6.52
CA ILE A 200 3.65 -10.67 -6.40
C ILE A 200 3.16 -10.09 -7.72
N VAL A 201 3.78 -9.01 -8.19
CA VAL A 201 3.29 -8.24 -9.33
C VAL A 201 3.56 -8.97 -10.64
N GLY A 202 4.79 -9.42 -10.86
CA GLY A 202 5.16 -10.21 -12.03
C GLY A 202 4.42 -11.54 -12.07
N GLY A 203 4.21 -12.19 -10.92
CA GLY A 203 3.42 -13.42 -10.84
C GLY A 203 1.94 -13.23 -11.22
N ILE A 204 1.31 -12.13 -10.82
CA ILE A 204 -0.06 -11.81 -11.26
C ILE A 204 -0.09 -11.56 -12.78
N LEU A 205 0.87 -10.79 -13.31
CA LEU A 205 0.92 -10.46 -14.73
C LEU A 205 1.20 -11.71 -15.59
N GLU A 206 2.05 -12.62 -15.12
CA GLU A 206 2.32 -13.91 -15.77
C GLU A 206 1.09 -14.83 -15.79
N ASP A 207 0.32 -14.89 -14.70
CA ASP A 207 -0.95 -15.63 -14.65
C ASP A 207 -1.96 -15.09 -15.67
N TYR A 208 -1.85 -13.81 -16.03
CA TYR A 208 -2.64 -13.16 -17.08
C TYR A 208 -1.90 -13.09 -18.42
N GLY A 209 -0.91 -13.95 -18.64
CA GLY A 209 -0.30 -14.21 -19.94
C GLY A 209 0.90 -13.32 -20.30
N VAL A 210 1.37 -12.43 -19.41
CA VAL A 210 2.58 -11.62 -19.64
C VAL A 210 3.83 -12.39 -19.21
N SER A 211 4.27 -13.33 -20.03
CA SER A 211 5.44 -14.17 -19.72
C SER A 211 6.75 -13.40 -19.53
N GLY A 212 7.53 -13.78 -18.52
CA GLY A 212 8.86 -13.24 -18.24
C GLY A 212 8.85 -11.96 -17.40
N GLU A 213 7.67 -11.56 -16.92
CA GLU A 213 7.46 -10.28 -16.26
C GLU A 213 8.07 -10.24 -14.85
N LYS A 214 8.20 -11.40 -14.18
CA LYS A 214 8.92 -11.48 -12.89
C LYS A 214 10.36 -10.98 -13.01
N GLU A 215 11.10 -11.46 -14.00
CA GLU A 215 12.51 -11.10 -14.18
C GLU A 215 12.65 -9.62 -14.56
N LYS A 216 11.82 -9.14 -15.49
CA LYS A 216 11.81 -7.74 -15.93
C LYS A 216 11.55 -6.76 -14.78
N ILE A 217 10.56 -7.08 -13.95
CA ILE A 217 10.22 -6.28 -12.77
C ILE A 217 11.34 -6.34 -11.74
N TYR A 218 11.89 -7.52 -11.48
CA TYR A 218 13.00 -7.69 -10.54
C TYR A 218 14.21 -6.82 -10.92
N GLN A 219 14.65 -6.87 -12.18
CA GLN A 219 15.79 -6.07 -12.66
C GLN A 219 15.48 -4.56 -12.64
N SER A 220 14.27 -4.18 -13.09
CA SER A 220 13.84 -2.79 -13.09
C SER A 220 13.75 -2.22 -11.66
N PHE A 221 13.31 -3.03 -10.69
CA PHE A 221 13.26 -2.64 -9.29
C PHE A 221 14.66 -2.34 -8.76
N LYS A 222 15.61 -3.28 -8.92
CA LYS A 222 16.98 -3.13 -8.43
C LYS A 222 17.66 -1.89 -9.00
N SER A 223 17.66 -1.80 -10.33
CA SER A 223 18.18 -0.64 -11.06
C SER A 223 17.54 0.67 -10.59
N GLY A 224 16.21 0.71 -10.46
CA GLY A 224 15.49 1.91 -10.06
C GLY A 224 15.85 2.38 -8.65
N VAL A 225 15.95 1.47 -7.69
CA VAL A 225 16.34 1.82 -6.31
C VAL A 225 17.80 2.28 -6.25
N ASP A 226 18.71 1.60 -6.94
CA ASP A 226 20.12 2.00 -7.02
C ASP A 226 20.28 3.39 -7.62
N GLN A 227 19.55 3.66 -8.70
CA GLN A 227 19.49 4.99 -9.30
C GLN A 227 18.97 6.01 -8.30
N LYS A 228 17.90 5.70 -7.57
CA LYS A 228 17.33 6.62 -6.58
C LYS A 228 18.30 6.92 -5.42
N ALA A 229 19.04 5.92 -4.97
CA ALA A 229 20.10 6.10 -3.98
C ALA A 229 21.23 7.00 -4.51
N ALA A 230 21.62 6.81 -5.78
CA ALA A 230 22.60 7.66 -6.44
C ALA A 230 22.13 9.11 -6.58
N GLU A 231 20.86 9.34 -6.92
CA GLU A 231 20.25 10.68 -6.95
C GLU A 231 20.36 11.38 -5.59
N TYR A 232 20.05 10.67 -4.50
CA TYR A 232 20.19 11.20 -3.15
C TYR A 232 21.64 11.52 -2.78
N ARG A 233 22.60 10.66 -3.13
CA ARG A 233 24.03 10.91 -2.92
C ARG A 233 24.50 12.17 -3.65
N THR A 234 24.20 12.26 -4.94
CA THR A 234 24.56 13.44 -5.74
C THR A 234 23.94 14.71 -5.17
N PHE A 235 22.69 14.64 -4.69
CA PHE A 235 22.05 15.78 -4.04
C PHE A 235 22.78 16.23 -2.77
N LEU A 236 23.15 15.29 -1.88
CA LEU A 236 23.93 15.58 -0.66
C LEU A 236 25.30 16.21 -0.95
N GLU A 237 25.93 15.81 -2.05
CA GLU A 237 27.21 16.37 -2.50
C GLU A 237 27.05 17.80 -3.04
N GLN A 238 26.03 18.04 -3.87
CA GLN A 238 25.84 19.30 -4.58
C GLN A 238 25.11 20.37 -3.77
N ASN A 239 24.35 19.99 -2.75
CA ASN A 239 23.47 20.90 -2.00
C ASN A 239 23.86 20.93 -0.51
N LYS A 240 25.13 21.20 -0.21
CA LYS A 240 25.54 21.51 1.17
C LYS A 240 24.73 22.71 1.68
N GLY A 241 24.19 22.65 2.90
CA GLY A 241 23.29 23.69 3.41
C GLY A 241 21.80 23.47 3.19
N PHE A 242 21.37 22.39 2.51
CA PHE A 242 19.95 22.24 2.12
C PHE A 242 18.96 22.14 3.30
N THR A 243 19.44 21.84 4.51
CA THR A 243 18.62 21.78 5.71
C THR A 243 18.44 23.14 6.37
N GLY A 244 19.32 24.11 6.10
CA GLY A 244 19.34 25.44 6.70
C GLY A 244 19.63 25.46 8.20
N LEU A 245 20.27 24.41 8.73
CA LEU A 245 20.55 24.28 10.17
C LEU A 245 21.98 24.71 10.56
N GLU A 246 22.84 24.95 9.59
CA GLU A 246 24.22 25.37 9.82
C GLU A 246 24.26 26.67 10.65
N GLY A 247 25.04 26.66 11.74
CA GLY A 247 25.13 27.79 12.67
C GLY A 247 23.87 28.06 13.52
N THR A 248 22.86 27.20 13.47
CA THR A 248 21.68 27.27 14.36
C THR A 248 21.89 26.46 15.63
N GLU A 249 21.01 26.63 16.63
CA GLU A 249 21.05 25.83 17.84
C GLU A 249 20.75 24.32 17.61
N ASP A 250 20.23 23.99 16.43
CA ASP A 250 19.82 22.66 16.00
C ASP A 250 20.79 22.01 15.00
N GLU A 251 21.99 22.60 14.83
CA GLU A 251 23.05 22.08 13.97
C GLU A 251 23.44 20.61 14.30
N TRP A 252 23.21 20.16 15.54
CA TRP A 252 23.42 18.77 15.95
C TRP A 252 22.58 17.77 15.14
N LEU A 253 21.42 18.16 14.59
CA LEU A 253 20.58 17.31 13.74
C LEU A 253 21.28 16.94 12.41
N LEU A 254 22.28 17.70 11.98
CA LEU A 254 23.08 17.36 10.80
C LEU A 254 23.85 16.04 10.97
N LYS A 255 24.06 15.60 12.22
CA LYS A 255 24.72 14.33 12.56
C LYS A 255 23.74 13.16 12.70
N ASP A 256 22.43 13.41 12.64
CA ASP A 256 21.43 12.34 12.63
C ASP A 256 21.06 11.95 11.19
N ASP A 257 21.48 10.76 10.80
CA ASP A 257 21.28 10.22 9.45
C ASP A 257 19.80 9.98 9.10
N GLU A 258 18.92 9.79 10.07
CA GLU A 258 17.49 9.58 9.83
C GLU A 258 16.77 10.90 9.57
N TYR A 259 17.16 11.95 10.29
CA TYR A 259 16.76 13.33 10.02
C TYR A 259 17.21 13.76 8.62
N ILE A 260 18.48 13.52 8.25
CA ILE A 260 18.97 13.81 6.89
C ILE A 260 18.17 13.02 5.84
N ALA A 261 17.95 11.71 6.04
CA ALA A 261 17.15 10.91 5.12
C ALA A 261 15.71 11.44 4.97
N ALA A 262 15.06 11.87 6.05
CA ALA A 262 13.73 12.45 5.99
C ALA A 262 13.72 13.79 5.24
N ARG A 263 14.73 14.64 5.45
CA ARG A 263 14.88 15.91 4.72
C ARG A 263 15.15 15.70 3.23
N LEU A 264 15.87 14.64 2.87
CA LEU A 264 16.03 14.22 1.47
C LEU A 264 14.69 13.84 0.84
N ARG A 265 13.89 13.00 1.50
CA ARG A 265 12.55 12.62 1.01
C ARG A 265 11.62 13.83 0.87
N ALA A 266 11.76 14.83 1.76
CA ALA A 266 10.97 16.06 1.72
C ALA A 266 11.29 16.98 0.52
N GLN A 267 12.44 16.81 -0.15
CA GLN A 267 12.77 17.58 -1.37
C GLN A 267 11.91 17.18 -2.58
N GLY A 268 11.16 16.08 -2.49
CA GLY A 268 10.33 15.58 -3.58
C GLY A 268 11.16 15.01 -4.72
N ASN A 269 10.85 15.39 -5.97
CA ASN A 269 11.53 14.87 -7.15
C ASN A 269 12.92 15.49 -7.32
N ILE A 270 13.91 14.90 -6.66
CA ILE A 270 15.33 15.18 -6.89
C ILE A 270 15.72 14.62 -8.26
N SER A 271 15.65 15.45 -9.30
CA SER A 271 16.12 15.10 -10.65
C SER A 271 17.58 15.56 -10.80
N GLY A 272 18.53 14.69 -10.47
CA GLY A 272 19.95 15.05 -10.41
C GLY A 272 20.91 14.14 -11.17
N ALA A 273 20.51 12.91 -11.51
CA ALA A 273 21.39 11.97 -12.20
C ALA A 273 20.98 11.81 -13.67
N ASN A 274 21.92 12.03 -14.59
CA ASN A 274 21.87 11.47 -15.94
C ASN A 274 22.03 9.95 -15.83
N ALA A 275 21.02 9.27 -15.31
CA ALA A 275 21.05 7.84 -15.13
C ALA A 275 20.71 7.15 -16.45
N SER A 276 21.54 6.20 -16.84
CA SER A 276 21.22 5.28 -17.93
C SER A 276 20.06 4.40 -17.49
N LYS A 277 18.96 4.39 -18.25
CA LYS A 277 17.86 3.42 -18.07
C LYS A 277 18.43 2.00 -18.20
N SER A 278 18.71 1.33 -17.09
CA SER A 278 19.13 -0.08 -17.12
C SER A 278 17.97 -1.07 -16.92
N GLY A 279 16.78 -0.58 -16.53
CA GLY A 279 15.54 -1.36 -16.44
C GLY A 279 14.56 -1.11 -17.60
N GLU A 280 13.66 -2.08 -17.83
CA GLU A 280 12.56 -1.94 -18.81
C GLU A 280 11.48 -0.97 -18.30
N TYR A 281 11.29 -0.91 -16.98
CA TYR A 281 10.35 -0.02 -16.31
C TYR A 281 11.06 1.00 -15.41
N SER A 282 10.54 2.22 -15.37
CA SER A 282 10.86 3.19 -14.33
C SER A 282 10.19 2.84 -13.00
N LEU A 283 10.67 3.40 -11.89
CA LEU A 283 10.03 3.26 -10.57
C LEU A 283 8.55 3.71 -10.59
N GLN A 284 8.22 4.76 -11.35
CA GLN A 284 6.84 5.24 -11.48
C GLN A 284 5.95 4.26 -12.27
N GLU A 285 6.50 3.57 -13.25
CA GLU A 285 5.79 2.50 -13.98
C GLU A 285 5.65 1.25 -13.12
N LEU A 286 6.67 0.89 -12.34
CA LEU A 286 6.58 -0.20 -11.38
C LEU A 286 5.47 0.08 -10.37
N ASP A 287 5.44 1.23 -9.71
CA ASP A 287 4.35 1.57 -8.78
C ASP A 287 2.97 1.41 -9.45
N ALA A 288 2.81 1.92 -10.66
CA ALA A 288 1.57 1.78 -11.43
C ALA A 288 1.23 0.31 -11.76
N LEU A 289 2.21 -0.52 -12.16
CA LEU A 289 2.01 -1.96 -12.36
C LEU A 289 1.60 -2.66 -11.07
N GLY A 290 2.18 -2.29 -9.93
CA GLY A 290 1.81 -2.81 -8.63
C GLY A 290 0.36 -2.53 -8.27
N GLN A 291 -0.10 -1.29 -8.46
CA GLN A 291 -1.50 -0.91 -8.22
C GLN A 291 -2.45 -1.59 -9.22
N TYR A 292 -2.05 -1.70 -10.49
CA TYR A 292 -2.81 -2.38 -11.53
C TYR A 292 -3.01 -3.87 -11.22
N ALA A 293 -1.91 -4.62 -11.05
CA ALA A 293 -1.94 -6.05 -10.77
C ALA A 293 -2.68 -6.37 -9.46
N SER A 294 -2.46 -5.58 -8.41
CA SER A 294 -3.17 -5.74 -7.14
C SER A 294 -4.67 -5.56 -7.30
N SER A 295 -5.09 -4.61 -8.12
CA SER A 295 -6.52 -4.35 -8.37
C SER A 295 -7.18 -5.46 -9.19
N LEU A 296 -6.47 -6.04 -10.16
CA LEU A 296 -6.94 -7.22 -10.90
C LEU A 296 -7.16 -8.41 -9.97
N SER A 297 -6.17 -8.68 -9.10
CA SER A 297 -6.20 -9.74 -8.10
C SER A 297 -7.34 -9.53 -7.10
N GLU A 298 -7.51 -8.31 -6.58
CA GLU A 298 -8.63 -7.95 -5.71
C GLU A 298 -9.99 -8.18 -6.38
N MET A 299 -10.17 -7.67 -7.61
CA MET A 299 -11.41 -7.79 -8.36
C MET A 299 -11.78 -9.26 -8.60
N ALA A 300 -10.80 -10.12 -8.94
CA ALA A 300 -11.02 -11.54 -9.11
C ALA A 300 -11.36 -12.25 -7.78
N ALA A 301 -10.68 -11.89 -6.70
CA ALA A 301 -10.90 -12.47 -5.37
C ALA A 301 -12.28 -12.11 -4.82
N LYS A 302 -12.71 -10.85 -4.97
CA LYS A 302 -13.98 -10.32 -4.45
C LYS A 302 -15.21 -10.62 -5.31
N ALA A 303 -15.02 -11.14 -6.52
CA ALA A 303 -16.14 -11.51 -7.39
C ALA A 303 -17.05 -12.56 -6.72
N ASN A 304 -18.29 -12.15 -6.44
CA ASN A 304 -19.30 -12.94 -5.75
C ASN A 304 -20.32 -13.52 -6.75
N PRO A 305 -20.36 -14.85 -6.96
CA PRO A 305 -21.29 -15.49 -7.89
C PRO A 305 -22.76 -15.43 -7.44
N TYR A 306 -23.04 -15.01 -6.20
CA TYR A 306 -24.40 -14.85 -5.69
C TYR A 306 -25.03 -13.48 -6.01
N GLU A 307 -24.23 -12.47 -6.33
CA GLU A 307 -24.69 -11.06 -6.43
C GLU A 307 -24.27 -10.36 -7.72
N THR A 308 -23.35 -10.95 -8.49
CA THR A 308 -22.79 -10.30 -9.69
C THR A 308 -23.36 -10.98 -10.93
N ASN A 309 -24.37 -10.39 -11.55
CA ASN A 309 -24.91 -10.86 -12.83
C ASN A 309 -24.00 -10.50 -14.01
N GLU A 310 -24.23 -11.16 -15.14
CA GLU A 310 -23.43 -11.05 -16.36
C GLU A 310 -23.33 -9.62 -16.89
N GLU A 311 -24.43 -8.89 -16.88
CA GLU A 311 -24.47 -7.51 -17.37
C GLU A 311 -23.59 -6.59 -16.52
N ARG A 312 -23.53 -6.83 -15.20
CA ARG A 312 -22.66 -6.08 -14.29
C ARG A 312 -21.20 -6.44 -14.51
N ILE A 313 -20.89 -7.73 -14.69
CA ILE A 313 -19.54 -8.19 -15.05
C ILE A 313 -19.08 -7.47 -16.33
N GLY A 314 -19.92 -7.43 -17.36
CA GLY A 314 -19.59 -6.76 -18.62
C GLY A 314 -19.27 -5.28 -18.45
N LEU A 315 -20.05 -4.58 -17.62
CA LEU A 315 -19.81 -3.17 -17.31
C LEU A 315 -18.52 -2.96 -16.49
N ASP A 316 -18.30 -3.77 -15.44
CA ASP A 316 -17.09 -3.72 -14.60
C ASP A 316 -15.82 -3.96 -15.42
N LEU A 317 -15.85 -4.95 -16.33
CA LEU A 317 -14.73 -5.25 -17.23
C LEU A 317 -14.49 -4.13 -18.24
N ALA A 318 -15.54 -3.45 -18.73
CA ALA A 318 -15.39 -2.31 -19.62
C ALA A 318 -14.78 -1.10 -18.89
N VAL A 319 -15.19 -0.84 -17.65
CA VAL A 319 -14.58 0.20 -16.81
C VAL A 319 -13.10 -0.08 -16.56
N LEU A 320 -12.73 -1.33 -16.27
CA LEU A 320 -11.34 -1.76 -16.21
C LEU A 320 -10.61 -1.44 -17.52
N ALA A 321 -11.16 -1.86 -18.67
CA ALA A 321 -10.53 -1.63 -19.97
C ALA A 321 -10.32 -0.13 -20.29
N MET A 322 -11.30 0.72 -19.97
CA MET A 322 -11.17 2.18 -20.13
C MET A 322 -10.08 2.76 -19.20
N LYS A 323 -9.99 2.28 -17.95
CA LYS A 323 -8.93 2.71 -17.03
C LYS A 323 -7.55 2.26 -17.50
N THR A 324 -7.43 1.03 -18.01
CA THR A 324 -6.19 0.51 -18.60
C THR A 324 -5.75 1.33 -19.81
N ASP A 325 -6.68 1.68 -20.70
CA ASP A 325 -6.40 2.52 -21.87
C ASP A 325 -5.89 3.90 -21.46
N LEU A 326 -6.56 4.56 -20.50
CA LEU A 326 -6.11 5.86 -20.00
C LEU A 326 -4.76 5.77 -19.28
N LEU A 327 -4.56 4.75 -18.43
CA LEU A 327 -3.29 4.53 -17.72
C LEU A 327 -2.11 4.37 -18.69
N GLY A 328 -2.34 3.69 -19.83
CA GLY A 328 -1.34 3.52 -20.87
C GLY A 328 -1.02 4.83 -21.61
N LYS A 329 -2.00 5.71 -21.82
CA LYS A 329 -1.86 6.94 -22.59
C LYS A 329 -1.35 8.15 -21.79
N GLU A 330 -1.63 8.19 -20.48
CA GLU A 330 -1.32 9.34 -19.62
C GLU A 330 0.09 9.27 -19.03
N GLY A 331 0.81 10.39 -19.15
CA GLY A 331 2.20 10.54 -18.72
C GLY A 331 3.23 10.01 -19.74
N ASN A 332 4.51 10.24 -19.48
CA ASN A 332 5.62 9.77 -20.32
C ASN A 332 5.88 8.26 -20.15
N ARG A 333 4.86 7.43 -20.40
CA ARG A 333 4.92 5.97 -20.24
C ARG A 333 5.67 5.32 -21.41
N SER A 334 6.43 4.27 -21.09
CA SER A 334 7.13 3.47 -22.09
C SER A 334 6.17 2.61 -22.90
N SER A 335 6.59 2.28 -24.13
CA SER A 335 5.88 1.32 -24.97
C SER A 335 5.82 -0.07 -24.34
N ALA A 336 6.84 -0.45 -23.56
CA ALA A 336 6.86 -1.71 -22.82
C ALA A 336 5.74 -1.75 -21.77
N PHE A 337 5.60 -0.69 -20.97
CA PHE A 337 4.51 -0.57 -19.99
C PHE A 337 3.12 -0.65 -20.65
N GLN A 338 2.91 0.07 -21.75
CA GLN A 338 1.64 0.01 -22.49
C GLN A 338 1.34 -1.41 -23.02
N ALA A 339 2.34 -2.08 -23.61
CA ALA A 339 2.17 -3.43 -24.12
C ALA A 339 1.85 -4.43 -23.01
N THR A 340 2.50 -4.30 -21.85
CA THR A 340 2.25 -5.12 -20.66
C THR A 340 0.84 -4.94 -20.13
N LEU A 341 0.37 -3.70 -20.02
CA LEU A 341 -1.01 -3.41 -19.60
C LEU A 341 -2.05 -4.04 -20.55
N GLN A 342 -1.86 -3.87 -21.86
CA GLN A 342 -2.79 -4.41 -22.88
C GLN A 342 -2.81 -5.95 -22.88
N LYS A 343 -1.64 -6.57 -22.78
CA LYS A 343 -1.52 -8.03 -22.72
C LYS A 343 -2.13 -8.60 -21.45
N ALA A 344 -1.83 -7.99 -20.30
CA ALA A 344 -2.42 -8.37 -19.02
C ALA A 344 -3.94 -8.19 -19.00
N LEU A 345 -4.47 -7.10 -19.56
CA LEU A 345 -5.91 -6.92 -19.72
C LEU A 345 -6.51 -8.06 -20.54
N GLY A 346 -5.97 -8.34 -21.73
CA GLY A 346 -6.46 -9.40 -22.61
C GLY A 346 -6.49 -10.78 -21.94
N GLY A 347 -5.43 -11.14 -21.20
CA GLY A 347 -5.41 -12.40 -20.45
C GLY A 347 -6.36 -12.39 -19.25
N TYR A 348 -6.43 -11.27 -18.53
CA TYR A 348 -7.32 -11.12 -17.36
C TYR A 348 -8.78 -11.31 -17.71
N LEU A 349 -9.26 -10.70 -18.81
CA LEU A 349 -10.69 -10.78 -19.18
C LEU A 349 -11.14 -12.25 -19.33
N ASN A 350 -10.32 -13.08 -19.99
CA ASN A 350 -10.63 -14.50 -20.17
C ASN A 350 -10.49 -15.27 -18.85
N ALA A 351 -9.37 -15.09 -18.15
CA ALA A 351 -9.10 -15.78 -16.88
C ALA A 351 -10.18 -15.48 -15.82
N PHE A 352 -10.67 -14.24 -15.77
CA PHE A 352 -11.75 -13.85 -14.87
C PHE A 352 -13.04 -14.64 -15.14
N LEU A 353 -13.47 -14.73 -16.40
CA LEU A 353 -14.71 -15.43 -16.78
C LEU A 353 -14.60 -16.94 -16.59
N GLU A 354 -13.44 -17.52 -16.86
CA GLU A 354 -13.15 -18.93 -16.59
C GLU A 354 -13.20 -19.22 -15.09
N GLU A 355 -12.55 -18.41 -14.27
CA GLU A 355 -12.54 -18.55 -12.81
C GLU A 355 -13.94 -18.36 -12.22
N PHE A 356 -14.69 -17.37 -12.69
CA PHE A 356 -16.09 -17.16 -12.29
C PHE A 356 -16.97 -18.35 -12.68
N SER A 357 -16.81 -18.88 -13.89
CA SER A 357 -17.52 -20.09 -14.34
C SER A 357 -17.17 -21.31 -13.50
N ARG A 358 -15.90 -21.45 -13.12
CA ARG A 358 -15.42 -22.52 -12.23
C ARG A 358 -16.00 -22.40 -10.83
N LYS A 359 -16.10 -21.19 -10.27
CA LYS A 359 -16.78 -20.95 -8.97
C LYS A 359 -18.24 -21.40 -9.04
N LEU A 360 -18.97 -21.04 -10.09
CA LEU A 360 -20.35 -21.48 -10.30
C LEU A 360 -20.45 -23.02 -10.43
N GLU A 361 -19.55 -23.65 -11.19
CA GLU A 361 -19.51 -25.12 -11.32
C GLU A 361 -19.23 -25.82 -10.00
N ASN A 362 -18.29 -25.30 -9.21
CA ASN A 362 -18.00 -25.85 -7.89
C ASN A 362 -19.20 -25.72 -6.95
N ASN A 363 -19.94 -24.61 -7.00
CA ASN A 363 -21.18 -24.46 -6.23
C ASN A 363 -22.23 -25.50 -6.64
N ARG A 364 -22.39 -25.76 -7.95
CA ARG A 364 -23.30 -26.81 -8.45
C ARG A 364 -22.89 -28.20 -8.00
N LYS A 365 -21.59 -28.53 -8.03
CA LYS A 365 -21.07 -29.83 -7.57
C LYS A 365 -21.28 -30.07 -6.07
N ASN A 366 -21.29 -29.00 -5.27
CA ASN A 366 -21.51 -29.04 -3.82
C ASN A 366 -22.96 -28.70 -3.42
N ALA A 367 -23.89 -28.67 -4.38
CA ALA A 367 -25.29 -28.33 -4.16
C ALA A 367 -25.96 -29.33 -3.21
N ARG A 368 -26.76 -28.82 -2.27
CA ARG A 368 -27.55 -29.66 -1.35
C ARG A 368 -28.97 -29.88 -1.85
N THR A 369 -29.42 -29.02 -2.76
CA THR A 369 -30.78 -29.04 -3.30
C THR A 369 -30.78 -28.81 -4.81
N ALA A 370 -31.87 -29.18 -5.48
CA ALA A 370 -32.09 -28.84 -6.88
C ALA A 370 -32.12 -27.31 -7.12
N TYR A 371 -32.59 -26.55 -6.13
CA TYR A 371 -32.57 -25.09 -6.15
C TYR A 371 -31.15 -24.53 -6.18
N ASP A 372 -30.18 -25.14 -5.49
CA ASP A 372 -28.79 -24.69 -5.53
C ASP A 372 -28.12 -24.91 -6.88
N ILE A 373 -28.50 -25.99 -7.58
CA ILE A 373 -28.03 -26.28 -8.93
C ILE A 373 -28.56 -25.21 -9.90
N GLN A 374 -29.86 -24.90 -9.83
CA GLN A 374 -30.49 -23.87 -10.65
C GLN A 374 -29.99 -22.46 -10.29
N GLY A 375 -29.88 -22.16 -8.99
CA GLY A 375 -29.42 -20.89 -8.46
C GLY A 375 -28.00 -20.53 -8.89
N ASN A 376 -27.14 -21.55 -9.03
CA ASN A 376 -25.79 -21.41 -9.55
C ASN A 376 -25.71 -21.81 -11.03
N ALA A 377 -26.70 -21.52 -11.87
CA ALA A 377 -26.64 -21.83 -13.31
C ALA A 377 -25.35 -21.31 -13.99
N GLY A 378 -24.97 -21.94 -15.11
CA GLY A 378 -23.79 -21.58 -15.91
C GLY A 378 -23.75 -20.09 -16.28
N LEU A 379 -22.55 -19.56 -16.49
CA LEU A 379 -22.34 -18.15 -16.87
C LEU A 379 -22.75 -17.93 -18.33
N ASP A 380 -23.59 -16.93 -18.58
CA ASP A 380 -23.92 -16.48 -19.94
C ASP A 380 -22.86 -15.49 -20.44
N GLN A 381 -21.76 -16.01 -20.98
CA GLN A 381 -20.65 -15.18 -21.46
C GLN A 381 -21.07 -14.21 -22.58
N ASN A 382 -22.08 -14.56 -23.39
CA ASN A 382 -22.54 -13.68 -24.46
C ASN A 382 -23.15 -12.40 -23.89
N ALA A 383 -23.84 -12.48 -22.75
CA ALA A 383 -24.37 -11.30 -22.08
C ALA A 383 -23.28 -10.40 -21.49
N VAL A 384 -22.24 -11.02 -20.92
CA VAL A 384 -21.06 -10.26 -20.45
C VAL A 384 -20.45 -9.47 -21.61
N TRP A 385 -20.16 -10.15 -22.72
CA TRP A 385 -19.52 -9.53 -23.88
C TRP A 385 -20.42 -8.52 -24.57
N SER A 386 -21.73 -8.74 -24.62
CA SER A 386 -22.67 -7.79 -25.20
C SER A 386 -22.61 -6.41 -24.51
N VAL A 387 -22.61 -6.38 -23.17
CA VAL A 387 -22.49 -5.12 -22.42
C VAL A 387 -21.08 -4.54 -22.53
N TYR A 388 -20.04 -5.37 -22.42
CA TYR A 388 -18.65 -4.94 -22.57
C TYR A 388 -18.41 -4.26 -23.92
N ASP A 389 -18.76 -4.93 -25.01
CA ASP A 389 -18.54 -4.44 -26.37
C ASP A 389 -19.34 -3.18 -26.63
N LYS A 390 -20.59 -3.11 -26.15
CA LYS A 390 -21.41 -1.91 -26.31
C LYS A 390 -20.81 -0.69 -25.61
N THR A 391 -20.29 -0.89 -24.41
CA THR A 391 -19.62 0.14 -23.62
C THR A 391 -18.34 0.60 -24.31
N MET A 392 -17.50 -0.35 -24.73
CA MET A 392 -16.21 -0.07 -25.35
C MET A 392 -16.34 0.50 -26.77
N GLU A 393 -17.38 0.13 -27.52
CA GLU A 393 -17.75 0.77 -28.79
C GLU A 393 -18.03 2.27 -28.56
N GLN A 394 -18.89 2.60 -27.60
CA GLN A 394 -19.19 4.00 -27.28
C GLN A 394 -17.95 4.76 -26.79
N TYR A 395 -17.10 4.13 -25.98
CA TYR A 395 -15.84 4.74 -25.55
C TYR A 395 -14.91 5.06 -26.73
N ARG A 396 -14.76 4.14 -27.69
CA ARG A 396 -13.93 4.36 -28.89
C ARG A 396 -14.51 5.44 -29.81
N LEU A 397 -15.83 5.54 -29.90
CA LEU A 397 -16.52 6.52 -30.74
C LEU A 397 -16.45 7.94 -30.16
N SER A 398 -16.69 8.09 -28.86
CA SER A 398 -16.81 9.40 -28.20
C SER A 398 -15.52 9.89 -27.54
N GLY A 399 -14.63 8.97 -27.12
CA GLY A 399 -13.55 9.27 -26.18
C GLY A 399 -14.04 9.64 -24.78
N ASN A 400 -15.36 9.62 -24.53
CA ASN A 400 -15.98 10.06 -23.28
C ASN A 400 -16.40 8.86 -22.44
N VAL A 401 -15.74 8.67 -21.30
CA VAL A 401 -16.03 7.56 -20.39
C VAL A 401 -17.41 7.65 -19.75
N MET A 402 -17.91 8.85 -19.49
CA MET A 402 -19.25 8.99 -18.88
C MET A 402 -20.34 8.60 -19.88
N GLU A 403 -20.20 9.00 -21.14
CA GLU A 403 -21.12 8.56 -22.20
C GLU A 403 -21.04 7.05 -22.42
N ALA A 404 -19.84 6.48 -22.42
CA ALA A 404 -19.65 5.04 -22.53
C ALA A 404 -20.31 4.29 -21.37
N LEU A 405 -20.09 4.73 -20.13
CA LEU A 405 -20.67 4.15 -18.93
C LEU A 405 -22.20 4.21 -18.95
N ILE A 406 -22.77 5.36 -19.30
CA ILE A 406 -24.23 5.50 -19.44
C ILE A 406 -24.75 4.51 -20.49
N LYS A 407 -24.09 4.43 -21.65
CA LYS A 407 -24.54 3.56 -22.74
C LYS A 407 -24.46 2.07 -22.39
N GLY A 408 -23.38 1.68 -21.73
CA GLY A 408 -23.20 0.33 -21.19
C GLY A 408 -24.28 -0.01 -20.17
N ALA A 409 -24.55 0.89 -19.23
CA ALA A 409 -25.55 0.70 -18.19
C ALA A 409 -26.98 0.63 -18.74
N GLU A 410 -27.34 1.46 -19.73
CA GLU A 410 -28.62 1.35 -20.44
C GLU A 410 -28.78 -0.03 -21.08
N SER A 411 -27.74 -0.52 -21.77
CA SER A 411 -27.74 -1.84 -22.41
C SER A 411 -27.87 -2.96 -21.39
N GLY A 412 -27.06 -2.93 -20.32
CA GLY A 412 -27.08 -3.93 -19.26
C GLY A 412 -28.41 -3.95 -18.50
N ARG A 413 -29.00 -2.78 -18.23
CA ARG A 413 -30.32 -2.69 -17.59
C ARG A 413 -31.42 -3.28 -18.47
N ALA A 414 -31.41 -2.99 -19.77
CA ALA A 414 -32.39 -3.53 -20.71
C ALA A 414 -32.28 -5.06 -20.81
N GLN A 415 -31.06 -5.58 -20.93
CA GLN A 415 -30.81 -7.02 -20.99
C GLN A 415 -31.18 -7.73 -19.67
N TYR A 416 -30.86 -7.13 -18.52
CA TYR A 416 -31.30 -7.63 -17.22
C TYR A 416 -32.83 -7.70 -17.13
N ALA A 417 -33.53 -6.63 -17.53
CA ALA A 417 -34.99 -6.58 -17.49
C ALA A 417 -35.62 -7.66 -18.37
N GLU A 418 -35.11 -7.87 -19.59
CA GLU A 418 -35.56 -8.95 -20.48
C GLU A 418 -35.39 -10.34 -19.85
N LYS A 419 -34.22 -10.60 -19.25
CA LYS A 419 -33.98 -11.86 -18.54
C LYS A 419 -34.93 -12.03 -17.36
N MET A 420 -35.23 -10.96 -16.64
CA MET A 420 -36.16 -10.98 -15.52
C MET A 420 -37.63 -11.17 -15.94
N GLU A 421 -37.99 -11.20 -17.22
CA GLU A 421 -39.31 -11.67 -17.65
C GLU A 421 -39.42 -13.21 -17.65
N SER A 422 -38.28 -13.91 -17.76
CA SER A 422 -38.22 -15.37 -17.71
C SER A 422 -38.33 -15.90 -16.27
N SER A 423 -39.29 -16.80 -16.02
CA SER A 423 -39.45 -17.46 -14.72
C SER A 423 -38.22 -18.27 -14.32
N HIS A 424 -37.47 -18.82 -15.27
CA HIS A 424 -36.25 -19.57 -15.00
C HIS A 424 -35.11 -18.68 -14.51
N MET A 425 -34.93 -17.49 -15.11
CA MET A 425 -33.85 -16.57 -14.76
C MET A 425 -34.03 -15.96 -13.36
N LYS A 426 -35.29 -15.75 -12.92
CA LYS A 426 -35.61 -15.26 -11.57
C LYS A 426 -35.10 -16.16 -10.44
N GLU A 427 -34.91 -17.45 -10.73
CA GLU A 427 -34.42 -18.42 -9.75
C GLU A 427 -32.89 -18.51 -9.70
N ILE A 428 -32.18 -17.91 -10.66
CA ILE A 428 -30.72 -17.82 -10.62
C ILE A 428 -30.32 -16.76 -9.58
N TYR A 429 -29.49 -17.14 -8.60
CA TYR A 429 -29.17 -16.32 -7.43
C TYR A 429 -28.63 -14.93 -7.80
N ARG A 430 -27.68 -14.85 -8.73
CA ARG A 430 -27.11 -13.57 -9.17
C ARG A 430 -28.15 -12.63 -9.81
N TYR A 431 -29.14 -13.14 -10.54
CA TYR A 431 -30.19 -12.30 -11.13
C TYR A 431 -31.20 -11.83 -10.08
N LYS A 432 -31.59 -12.74 -9.19
CA LYS A 432 -32.47 -12.46 -8.06
C LYS A 432 -31.90 -11.35 -7.16
N ASN A 433 -30.59 -11.41 -6.90
CA ASN A 433 -29.92 -10.49 -5.98
C ASN A 433 -29.40 -9.21 -6.66
N SER A 434 -29.38 -9.11 -7.99
CA SER A 434 -28.92 -7.92 -8.73
C SER A 434 -30.00 -6.84 -8.91
N GLY A 435 -31.23 -7.05 -8.45
CA GLY A 435 -32.34 -6.12 -8.69
C GLY A 435 -32.07 -4.71 -8.14
N SER A 436 -31.51 -4.60 -6.93
CA SER A 436 -31.15 -3.31 -6.34
C SER A 436 -30.07 -2.59 -7.14
N TYR A 437 -29.06 -3.30 -7.64
CA TYR A 437 -27.99 -2.71 -8.45
C TYR A 437 -28.55 -1.99 -9.69
N TRP A 438 -29.45 -2.62 -10.44
CA TRP A 438 -30.01 -2.04 -11.67
C TRP A 438 -31.10 -0.99 -11.41
N ASN A 439 -31.88 -1.13 -10.34
CA ASN A 439 -32.86 -0.13 -9.95
C ASN A 439 -32.20 1.15 -9.41
N ASP A 440 -31.14 0.99 -8.62
CA ASP A 440 -30.40 2.10 -8.02
C ASP A 440 -29.35 2.70 -8.96
N PHE A 441 -29.19 2.15 -10.17
CA PHE A 441 -28.10 2.55 -11.05
C PHE A 441 -28.11 4.04 -11.36
N PHE A 442 -29.26 4.54 -11.82
CA PHE A 442 -29.53 5.96 -12.04
C PHE A 442 -30.47 6.55 -10.96
N GLY A 443 -30.71 5.83 -9.87
CA GLY A 443 -31.68 6.21 -8.84
C GLY A 443 -31.22 7.41 -8.01
N ASN A 444 -32.15 8.23 -7.54
CA ASN A 444 -31.84 9.36 -6.65
C ASN A 444 -31.59 8.86 -5.22
N SER A 445 -30.46 9.25 -4.63
CA SER A 445 -30.09 8.88 -3.25
C SER A 445 -31.02 9.46 -2.18
N SER A 446 -31.79 10.50 -2.51
CA SER A 446 -32.75 11.19 -1.63
C SER A 446 -34.02 10.40 -1.33
N ASP A 447 -34.35 9.34 -2.09
CA ASP A 447 -35.53 8.49 -1.85
C ASP A 447 -35.27 7.38 -0.81
N ARG A 448 -34.05 7.28 -0.27
CA ARG A 448 -33.69 6.32 0.79
C ARG A 448 -34.25 6.74 2.15
N LYS A 449 -35.56 6.56 2.36
CA LYS A 449 -36.17 6.62 3.70
C LYS A 449 -35.74 5.40 4.52
N THR A 450 -34.93 5.65 5.55
CA THR A 450 -34.81 4.90 6.81
C THR A 450 -34.60 3.38 6.70
N GLY A 451 -33.34 2.91 6.75
CA GLY A 451 -33.06 1.56 7.28
C GLY A 451 -31.84 0.79 6.77
N SER A 452 -31.23 1.15 5.64
CA SER A 452 -30.05 0.44 5.13
C SER A 452 -28.78 1.28 5.28
N TYR A 453 -27.72 0.66 5.79
CA TYR A 453 -26.41 1.27 6.04
C TYR A 453 -25.96 2.14 4.86
N HIS A 454 -25.67 3.40 5.17
CA HIS A 454 -25.24 4.50 4.31
C HIS A 454 -24.47 4.09 3.03
N GLN A 455 -25.18 3.88 1.93
CA GLN A 455 -24.60 4.09 0.60
C GLN A 455 -24.92 5.53 0.21
N SER A 456 -23.92 6.41 0.24
CA SER A 456 -24.03 7.74 -0.34
C SER A 456 -24.02 7.61 -1.86
N GLY A 457 -25.10 8.08 -2.50
CA GLY A 457 -25.27 8.15 -3.96
C GLY A 457 -25.72 6.90 -4.71
N SER A 458 -25.99 7.09 -6.00
CA SER A 458 -26.36 6.07 -7.00
C SER A 458 -25.15 5.23 -7.42
N ILE A 459 -25.38 4.09 -8.08
CA ILE A 459 -24.26 3.26 -8.58
C ILE A 459 -23.50 4.01 -9.69
N TYR A 460 -24.20 4.77 -10.54
CA TYR A 460 -23.57 5.65 -11.52
C TYR A 460 -22.61 6.65 -10.86
N GLU A 461 -23.04 7.31 -9.78
CA GLU A 461 -22.19 8.25 -9.06
C GLU A 461 -20.97 7.56 -8.43
N GLN A 462 -21.10 6.33 -7.94
CA GLN A 462 -19.96 5.55 -7.44
C GLN A 462 -18.92 5.26 -8.54
N TYR A 463 -19.35 4.84 -9.74
CA TYR A 463 -18.43 4.68 -10.88
C TYR A 463 -17.79 6.01 -11.29
N MET A 464 -18.58 7.08 -11.36
CA MET A 464 -18.08 8.41 -11.70
C MET A 464 -17.01 8.87 -10.72
N MET A 465 -17.24 8.71 -9.42
CA MET A 465 -16.30 9.09 -8.38
C MET A 465 -15.05 8.21 -8.38
N GLY A 466 -15.21 6.90 -8.59
CA GLY A 466 -14.08 5.99 -8.76
C GLY A 466 -13.26 6.28 -10.02
N TRP A 467 -13.86 6.84 -11.07
CA TRP A 467 -13.16 7.31 -12.27
C TRP A 467 -12.43 8.63 -12.04
N LEU A 468 -13.10 9.61 -11.43
CA LEU A 468 -12.49 10.92 -11.14
C LEU A 468 -11.32 10.79 -10.17
N ASP A 469 -11.46 9.95 -9.13
CA ASP A 469 -10.39 9.68 -8.18
C ASP A 469 -9.18 9.01 -8.85
N PHE A 470 -9.43 8.08 -9.77
CA PHE A 470 -8.40 7.45 -10.62
C PHE A 470 -7.71 8.50 -11.49
N LYS A 471 -8.46 9.29 -12.28
CA LYS A 471 -7.89 10.33 -13.16
C LYS A 471 -7.06 11.34 -12.37
N ASN A 472 -7.54 11.78 -11.22
CA ASN A 472 -6.83 12.70 -10.34
C ASN A 472 -5.52 12.10 -9.80
N SER A 473 -5.48 10.79 -9.54
CA SER A 473 -4.26 10.11 -9.09
C SER A 473 -3.14 10.10 -10.15
N LEU A 474 -3.48 10.17 -11.45
CA LEU A 474 -2.49 10.15 -12.52
C LEU A 474 -1.62 11.43 -12.57
N GLY A 475 -2.15 12.57 -12.10
CA GLY A 475 -1.51 13.89 -12.23
C GLY A 475 -0.63 14.33 -11.06
N LYS A 476 -0.67 13.67 -9.90
CA LYS A 476 -0.07 14.18 -8.64
C LYS A 476 1.29 13.59 -8.26
N GLY A 477 1.86 12.71 -9.07
CA GLY A 477 3.03 11.92 -8.66
C GLY A 477 2.76 11.00 -7.46
N GLU A 478 1.49 10.86 -7.05
CA GLU A 478 0.99 9.90 -6.07
C GLU A 478 0.83 8.52 -6.72
N SER A 479 0.68 7.47 -5.90
CA SER A 479 0.38 6.13 -6.39
C SER A 479 -0.97 6.09 -7.11
N VAL A 480 -1.02 5.34 -8.21
CA VAL A 480 -2.24 5.21 -9.03
C VAL A 480 -3.36 4.57 -8.22
N ARG A 481 -4.53 5.21 -8.20
CA ARG A 481 -5.73 4.69 -7.53
C ARG A 481 -6.67 4.05 -8.55
N MET A 482 -6.43 2.79 -8.89
CA MET A 482 -7.21 2.07 -9.91
C MET A 482 -8.70 1.97 -9.59
N ASN A 483 -9.09 1.82 -8.31
CA ASN A 483 -10.48 1.84 -7.85
C ASN A 483 -11.43 0.96 -8.70
N LEU A 484 -11.09 -0.33 -8.87
CA LEU A 484 -11.91 -1.27 -9.65
C LEU A 484 -13.11 -1.80 -8.86
N SER A 485 -12.99 -1.91 -7.54
CA SER A 485 -14.11 -2.22 -6.66
C SER A 485 -15.01 -0.99 -6.48
N LEU A 486 -16.33 -1.16 -6.67
CA LEU A 486 -17.32 -0.15 -6.29
C LEU A 486 -17.29 0.08 -4.78
N LYS A 487 -17.28 1.35 -4.37
CA LYS A 487 -17.27 1.77 -2.97
C LYS A 487 -18.23 2.94 -2.78
N PRO A 488 -18.73 3.20 -1.55
CA PRO A 488 -19.50 4.40 -1.24
C PRO A 488 -18.76 5.67 -1.65
N ILE A 489 -19.47 6.72 -2.07
CA ILE A 489 -18.86 7.93 -2.62
C ILE A 489 -17.89 8.59 -1.63
N ASP A 490 -18.20 8.54 -0.34
CA ASP A 490 -17.39 9.14 0.74
C ASP A 490 -16.05 8.42 0.99
N SER A 491 -15.87 7.23 0.40
CA SER A 491 -14.62 6.48 0.50
C SER A 491 -13.56 6.95 -0.51
N TYR A 492 -13.94 7.74 -1.51
CA TYR A 492 -13.00 8.24 -2.52
C TYR A 492 -12.28 9.50 -2.02
N SER A 493 -10.96 9.56 -2.21
CA SER A 493 -10.12 10.64 -1.68
C SER A 493 -10.50 12.03 -2.21
N ILE A 494 -11.06 12.07 -3.42
CA ILE A 494 -11.57 13.31 -4.02
C ILE A 494 -12.76 13.91 -3.26
N ASN A 495 -13.58 13.09 -2.59
CA ASN A 495 -14.69 13.59 -1.77
C ASN A 495 -14.21 14.04 -0.37
N GLN A 496 -13.16 13.42 0.14
CA GLN A 496 -12.55 13.77 1.43
C GLN A 496 -11.76 15.09 1.38
N SER A 497 -11.35 15.54 0.19
CA SER A 497 -10.57 16.76 0.00
C SER A 497 -11.40 18.02 -0.32
N GLY A 498 -12.74 17.92 -0.39
CA GLY A 498 -13.64 19.07 -0.52
C GLY A 498 -13.59 19.83 -1.86
N ASN A 499 -12.81 19.39 -2.84
CA ASN A 499 -12.62 20.06 -4.12
C ASN A 499 -13.67 19.62 -5.17
N TRP A 500 -14.92 20.01 -4.95
CA TRP A 500 -16.01 19.84 -5.94
C TRP A 500 -16.25 21.07 -6.83
N VAL A 501 -15.56 22.18 -6.59
CA VAL A 501 -15.81 23.40 -7.35
C VAL A 501 -14.64 23.66 -8.30
N SER A 502 -14.92 23.38 -9.58
CA SER A 502 -14.29 23.92 -10.80
C SER A 502 -13.47 22.97 -11.67
N THR A 503 -14.09 21.93 -12.22
CA THR A 503 -13.80 21.51 -13.61
C THR A 503 -15.10 21.09 -14.30
N ASN A 504 -15.91 22.08 -14.67
CA ASN A 504 -16.83 22.00 -15.80
C ASN A 504 -16.29 22.98 -16.85
N VAL A 505 -15.55 22.47 -17.84
CA VAL A 505 -15.78 22.64 -19.30
C VAL A 505 -15.19 21.41 -19.99
#